data_AF-A0A1I8PSR7-F1
#
_entry.id   AF-A0A1I8PSR7-F1
#
_cell.length_a   1.000
_cell.length_b   1.000
_cell.length_c   1.000
_cell.angle_alpha   90.00
_cell.angle_beta   90.00
_cell.angle_gamma   90.00
#
_symmetry.space_group_name_H-M   'P 1'
#
loop_
_entity.id
_entity.type
_entity.pdbx_description
1 polymer ?
#
loop_
_entity_poly.entity_id
_entity_poly.type
_entity_poly.pdbx_seq_one_letter_code
_entity_poly.pdbx_strand_id
1 'polypeptide(L)'
;MVQNLVCSISTTHPSNISISGSLTAMNAPTSSSRLEAITFQDIPLSALSKGSRKKLSYLMNSKKILRSEEGYERDWRGLAFLAKQKSLFDESNISNDDPMEIVLNLWCANSPTTATFAHLEKYLGVIDRWDVCDDIYDNLVEDTRTFHRKNQQIESSLDTGEFSGEVDVEFGYGTDPNILTTDDVIRAKKGLPLQRYDAFVLYADADLTYVTEMLTKLEDNTEYNFKLCIKDRDLLAGVAFKHVALTQLIEERCKYLIVILTNAFLSSAENKFFVDFTQALQIGTS
;
A
#
# COMPACT_ATOMS: atom_id res chain seq x y z
N MET A 1 19.16 18.46 48.07
CA MET A 1 19.07 18.50 49.55
C MET A 1 17.65 18.96 49.88
N VAL A 2 16.96 18.37 50.85
CA VAL A 2 15.52 18.64 51.18
C VAL A 2 14.55 18.15 50.08
N GLN A 3 13.46 17.41 50.33
CA GLN A 3 13.07 16.55 51.45
C GLN A 3 12.11 15.46 50.93
N ASN A 4 12.03 14.30 51.61
CA ASN A 4 10.99 13.30 51.34
C ASN A 4 9.64 13.76 51.93
N LEU A 5 8.53 13.41 51.29
CA LEU A 5 7.23 13.30 51.97
C LEU A 5 6.69 11.88 51.81
N VAL A 6 6.56 11.19 52.92
CA VAL A 6 5.94 9.85 53.03
C VAL A 6 4.47 10.02 53.38
N CYS A 7 3.60 9.22 52.78
CA CYS A 7 2.23 9.01 53.25
C CYS A 7 2.00 7.49 53.37
N SER A 8 1.22 7.04 54.35
CA SER A 8 1.17 5.62 54.73
C SER A 8 -0.10 5.25 55.49
N ILE A 9 -0.55 4.00 55.30
CA ILE A 9 -1.54 3.27 56.14
C ILE A 9 -2.97 3.84 55.99
N SER A 10 -3.97 3.04 55.57
CA SER A 10 -4.56 2.03 56.44
C SER A 10 -5.16 0.82 55.70
N THR A 11 -5.05 -0.35 56.35
CA THR A 11 -5.60 -1.64 55.90
C THR A 11 -6.94 -1.94 56.56
N THR A 12 -7.93 -2.42 55.79
CA THR A 12 -9.11 -3.13 56.29
C THR A 12 -9.48 -4.30 55.37
N HIS A 13 -9.24 -5.52 55.84
CA HIS A 13 -9.85 -6.75 55.33
C HIS A 13 -11.34 -6.82 55.77
N PRO A 14 -12.23 -7.57 55.08
CA PRO A 14 -12.41 -8.99 55.44
C PRO A 14 -12.84 -9.96 54.31
N SER A 15 -12.93 -11.25 54.69
CA SER A 15 -13.78 -12.31 54.10
C SER A 15 -13.35 -13.00 52.80
N ASN A 16 -12.75 -14.19 52.95
CA ASN A 16 -12.75 -15.24 51.93
C ASN A 16 -14.16 -15.89 51.82
N ILE A 17 -14.57 -16.26 50.61
CA ILE A 17 -15.50 -17.37 50.39
C ILE A 17 -14.93 -18.25 49.27
N SER A 18 -14.59 -19.50 49.60
CA SER A 18 -14.22 -20.51 48.60
C SER A 18 -15.45 -21.31 48.18
N ILE A 19 -15.65 -21.49 46.87
CA ILE A 19 -16.59 -22.48 46.33
C ILE A 19 -15.82 -23.41 45.39
N SER A 20 -15.62 -24.65 45.82
CA SER A 20 -14.92 -25.69 45.07
C SER A 20 -15.84 -26.37 44.06
N GLY A 21 -15.94 -25.82 42.86
CA GLY A 21 -16.67 -26.42 41.74
C GLY A 21 -15.81 -27.39 40.94
N SER A 22 -15.80 -28.67 41.30
CA SER A 22 -15.12 -29.70 40.50
C SER A 22 -16.02 -30.22 39.38
N LEU A 23 -15.70 -29.92 38.13
CA LEU A 23 -16.20 -30.62 36.96
C LEU A 23 -15.04 -31.10 36.08
N THR A 24 -15.16 -32.34 35.62
CA THR A 24 -14.15 -33.05 34.83
C THR A 24 -13.93 -32.39 33.47
N ALA A 25 -12.68 -32.06 33.17
CA ALA A 25 -12.27 -31.69 31.81
C ALA A 25 -12.45 -32.88 30.86
N MET A 26 -13.29 -32.73 29.84
CA MET A 26 -13.28 -33.63 28.69
C MET A 26 -12.20 -33.16 27.71
N ASN A 27 -11.24 -34.02 27.38
CA ASN A 27 -10.21 -33.71 26.39
C ASN A 27 -10.81 -33.69 24.98
N ALA A 28 -11.17 -32.50 24.48
CA ALA A 28 -11.35 -32.27 23.05
C ALA A 28 -9.97 -32.33 22.36
N PRO A 29 -9.86 -32.91 21.15
CA PRO A 29 -8.57 -33.11 20.49
C PRO A 29 -7.90 -31.78 20.09
N THR A 30 -6.61 -31.67 20.39
CA THR A 30 -5.82 -30.45 20.17
C THR A 30 -5.43 -30.27 18.70
N SER A 31 -6.40 -29.93 17.84
CA SER A 31 -6.18 -29.56 16.43
C SER A 31 -6.54 -28.10 16.15
N SER A 32 -6.14 -27.19 17.05
CA SER A 32 -6.14 -25.76 16.76
C SER A 32 -4.95 -25.43 15.85
N SER A 33 -5.07 -25.79 14.57
CA SER A 33 -4.31 -25.13 13.53
C SER A 33 -4.71 -23.65 13.57
N ARG A 34 -3.82 -22.80 14.11
CA ARG A 34 -4.05 -21.36 14.19
C ARG A 34 -4.35 -20.84 12.80
N LEU A 35 -5.62 -20.54 12.53
CA LEU A 35 -6.02 -19.70 11.40
C LEU A 35 -5.43 -18.32 11.67
N GLU A 36 -4.30 -18.04 11.03
CA GLU A 36 -3.75 -16.69 11.01
C GLU A 36 -4.76 -15.81 10.30
N ALA A 37 -5.27 -14.80 11.00
CA ALA A 37 -6.25 -13.87 10.45
C ALA A 37 -5.55 -13.01 9.40
N ILE A 38 -5.71 -13.38 8.12
CA ILE A 38 -5.05 -12.71 7.00
C ILE A 38 -5.61 -11.28 6.89
N THR A 39 -4.75 -10.30 7.09
CA THR A 39 -5.12 -8.88 7.14
C THR A 39 -4.99 -8.23 5.76
N PHE A 40 -6.13 -7.98 5.12
CA PHE A 40 -6.22 -7.32 3.81
C PHE A 40 -6.00 -5.79 3.82
N GLN A 41 -5.74 -5.21 4.99
CA GLN A 41 -5.67 -3.75 5.20
C GLN A 41 -4.58 -3.07 4.37
N ASP A 42 -3.38 -3.66 4.34
CA ASP A 42 -2.18 -3.06 3.75
C ASP A 42 -1.78 -3.71 2.40
N ILE A 43 -2.63 -4.61 1.88
CA ILE A 43 -2.38 -5.34 0.65
C ILE A 43 -2.90 -4.52 -0.55
N PRO A 44 -2.04 -4.05 -1.47
CA PRO A 44 -2.44 -3.19 -2.57
C PRO A 44 -3.15 -3.98 -3.68
N LEU A 45 -4.07 -3.34 -4.42
CA LEU A 45 -4.76 -3.96 -5.56
C LEU A 45 -3.83 -4.36 -6.72
N SER A 46 -2.59 -3.84 -6.75
CA SER A 46 -1.54 -4.33 -7.66
C SER A 46 -1.08 -5.77 -7.36
N ALA A 47 -1.33 -6.28 -6.14
CA ALA A 47 -1.03 -7.65 -5.76
C ALA A 47 -2.01 -8.68 -6.38
N LEU A 48 -3.16 -8.24 -6.91
CA LEU A 48 -4.14 -9.13 -7.54
C LEU A 48 -3.53 -9.90 -8.73
N SER A 49 -3.57 -11.24 -8.66
CA SER A 49 -3.16 -12.07 -9.80
C SER A 49 -4.17 -12.00 -10.95
N LYS A 50 -3.74 -12.38 -12.16
CA LYS A 50 -4.62 -12.42 -13.34
C LYS A 50 -5.62 -13.58 -13.35
N GLY A 51 -5.66 -14.40 -12.30
CA GLY A 51 -6.85 -15.19 -11.96
C GLY A 51 -7.91 -14.30 -11.33
N SER A 52 -7.55 -13.66 -10.21
CA SER A 52 -8.39 -12.76 -9.42
C SER A 52 -8.94 -11.58 -10.22
N ARG A 53 -8.11 -10.89 -11.02
CA ARG A 53 -8.55 -9.77 -11.88
C ARG A 53 -9.58 -10.22 -12.91
N LYS A 54 -9.33 -11.31 -13.64
CA LYS A 54 -10.29 -11.87 -14.61
C LYS A 54 -11.59 -12.33 -13.96
N LYS A 55 -11.53 -12.88 -12.74
CA LYS A 55 -12.71 -13.29 -11.96
C LYS A 55 -13.53 -12.08 -11.52
N LEU A 56 -12.89 -11.02 -11.02
CA LEU A 56 -13.53 -9.73 -10.76
C LEU A 56 -14.21 -9.17 -12.01
N SER A 57 -13.51 -9.13 -13.15
CA SER A 57 -14.08 -8.70 -14.43
C SER A 57 -15.33 -9.49 -14.82
N TYR A 58 -15.28 -10.82 -14.72
CA TYR A 58 -16.43 -11.68 -14.99
C TYR A 58 -17.64 -11.37 -14.09
N LEU A 59 -17.41 -11.14 -12.79
CA LEU A 59 -18.45 -10.88 -11.79
C LEU A 59 -19.00 -9.44 -11.82
N MET A 60 -18.22 -8.47 -12.34
CA MET A 60 -18.50 -7.04 -12.24
C MET A 60 -18.79 -6.33 -13.56
N ASN A 61 -18.37 -6.85 -14.73
CA ASN A 61 -18.67 -6.25 -16.04
C ASN A 61 -20.15 -6.42 -16.44
N SER A 62 -20.84 -7.40 -15.85
CA SER A 62 -22.29 -7.63 -16.02
C SER A 62 -23.09 -6.47 -15.40
N LYS A 63 -23.46 -5.48 -16.22
CA LYS A 63 -24.28 -4.32 -15.81
C LYS A 63 -25.55 -4.77 -15.09
N LYS A 64 -25.82 -4.20 -13.90
CA LYS A 64 -27.03 -4.45 -13.11
C LYS A 64 -28.01 -3.28 -13.25
N ILE A 65 -29.30 -3.61 -13.16
CA ILE A 65 -30.42 -2.64 -13.23
C ILE A 65 -30.79 -2.14 -11.83
N LEU A 66 -30.77 -3.03 -10.83
CA LEU A 66 -31.03 -2.68 -9.44
C LEU A 66 -29.83 -1.93 -8.83
N ARG A 67 -30.13 -0.91 -8.03
CA ARG A 67 -29.16 -0.19 -7.19
C ARG A 67 -28.98 -0.88 -5.84
N SER A 68 -27.93 -0.53 -5.10
CA SER A 68 -27.79 -0.89 -3.67
C SER A 68 -28.73 -0.06 -2.79
N GLU A 69 -28.81 -0.40 -1.49
CA GLU A 69 -29.56 0.40 -0.50
C GLU A 69 -29.04 1.86 -0.42
N GLU A 70 -27.72 2.04 -0.49
CA GLU A 70 -27.03 3.34 -0.61
C GLU A 70 -27.17 3.99 -2.02
N GLY A 71 -27.94 3.39 -2.93
CA GLY A 71 -28.27 3.94 -4.23
C GLY A 71 -27.21 3.78 -5.33
N TYR A 72 -26.13 3.03 -5.12
CA TYR A 72 -25.07 2.84 -6.11
C TYR A 72 -25.41 1.80 -7.19
N GLU A 73 -24.75 1.86 -8.36
CA GLU A 73 -24.85 0.82 -9.38
C GLU A 73 -24.14 -0.48 -8.90
N ARG A 74 -24.83 -1.63 -8.89
CA ARG A 74 -24.30 -2.91 -8.34
C ARG A 74 -23.32 -3.66 -9.27
N ASP A 75 -22.56 -2.90 -10.04
CA ASP A 75 -21.56 -3.35 -11.03
C ASP A 75 -20.33 -2.43 -10.98
N TRP A 76 -19.40 -2.60 -11.94
CA TRP A 76 -18.17 -1.80 -12.03
C TRP A 76 -18.39 -0.28 -11.95
N ARG A 77 -19.55 0.26 -12.34
CA ARG A 77 -19.84 1.72 -12.29
C ARG A 77 -19.98 2.26 -10.87
N GLY A 78 -20.54 1.47 -9.94
CA GLY A 78 -20.61 1.84 -8.52
C GLY A 78 -19.24 1.78 -7.87
N LEU A 79 -18.46 0.75 -8.19
CA LEU A 79 -17.07 0.66 -7.74
C LEU A 79 -16.21 1.81 -8.29
N ALA A 80 -16.36 2.16 -9.57
CA ALA A 80 -15.71 3.32 -10.19
C ALA A 80 -16.10 4.65 -9.52
N PHE A 81 -17.34 4.78 -9.03
CA PHE A 81 -17.76 5.95 -8.26
C PHE A 81 -17.08 6.01 -6.89
N LEU A 82 -17.13 4.93 -6.12
CA LEU A 82 -16.54 4.85 -4.78
C LEU A 82 -15.01 5.01 -4.80
N ALA A 83 -14.35 4.43 -5.80
CA ALA A 83 -12.94 4.60 -6.09
C ALA A 83 -12.57 5.99 -6.66
N LYS A 84 -13.54 6.90 -6.85
CA LYS A 84 -13.39 8.26 -7.44
C LYS A 84 -12.87 8.29 -8.89
N GLN A 85 -13.00 7.18 -9.63
CA GLN A 85 -12.53 7.07 -11.01
C GLN A 85 -13.61 7.36 -12.07
N LYS A 86 -14.89 7.44 -11.70
CA LYS A 86 -16.04 7.55 -12.65
C LYS A 86 -15.94 8.70 -13.67
N SER A 87 -15.29 9.81 -13.33
CA SER A 87 -15.04 10.94 -14.24
C SER A 87 -14.09 10.64 -15.40
N LEU A 88 -13.35 9.52 -15.34
CA LEU A 88 -12.42 9.07 -16.37
C LEU A 88 -13.04 8.02 -17.33
N PHE A 89 -14.30 7.64 -17.09
CA PHE A 89 -15.03 6.68 -17.92
C PHE A 89 -15.98 7.40 -18.88
N ASP A 90 -15.54 7.54 -20.13
CA ASP A 90 -16.43 7.92 -21.23
C ASP A 90 -17.31 6.72 -21.62
N GLU A 91 -18.58 6.74 -21.22
CA GLU A 91 -19.55 5.68 -21.53
C GLU A 91 -19.76 5.44 -23.04
N SER A 92 -19.32 6.34 -23.92
CA SER A 92 -19.40 6.15 -25.38
C SER A 92 -18.25 5.31 -25.97
N ASN A 93 -17.07 5.27 -25.33
CA ASN A 93 -15.89 4.57 -25.84
C ASN A 93 -15.74 3.12 -25.32
N ILE A 94 -16.40 2.76 -24.21
CA ILE A 94 -16.20 1.48 -23.48
C ILE A 94 -16.76 0.24 -24.22
N SER A 95 -17.36 0.38 -25.40
CA SER A 95 -18.23 -0.62 -26.06
C SER A 95 -17.63 -2.01 -26.40
N ASN A 96 -16.34 -2.27 -26.18
CA ASN A 96 -15.73 -3.61 -26.37
C ASN A 96 -14.67 -3.99 -25.32
N ASP A 97 -14.33 -3.13 -24.36
CA ASP A 97 -13.24 -3.37 -23.41
C ASP A 97 -13.72 -4.02 -22.10
N ASP A 98 -12.77 -4.36 -21.21
CA ASP A 98 -13.00 -4.81 -19.84
C ASP A 98 -13.02 -3.61 -18.88
N PRO A 99 -14.19 -3.04 -18.52
CA PRO A 99 -14.22 -1.83 -17.71
C PRO A 99 -13.80 -2.07 -16.26
N MET A 100 -13.97 -3.26 -15.69
CA MET A 100 -13.49 -3.58 -14.35
C MET A 100 -11.95 -3.59 -14.30
N GLU A 101 -11.29 -4.16 -15.30
CA GLU A 101 -9.83 -4.10 -15.44
C GLU A 101 -9.34 -2.64 -15.58
N ILE A 102 -10.08 -1.80 -16.31
CA ILE A 102 -9.81 -0.35 -16.37
C ILE A 102 -10.02 0.32 -14.99
N VAL A 103 -11.08 -0.04 -14.23
CA VAL A 103 -11.32 0.47 -12.86
C VAL A 103 -10.15 0.12 -11.96
N LEU A 104 -9.68 -1.13 -11.98
CA LEU A 104 -8.55 -1.57 -11.15
C LEU A 104 -7.27 -0.79 -11.49
N ASN A 105 -6.96 -0.61 -12.77
CA ASN A 105 -5.77 0.12 -13.22
C ASN A 105 -5.82 1.62 -12.84
N LEU A 106 -6.95 2.29 -13.09
CA LEU A 106 -7.13 3.70 -12.72
C LEU A 106 -7.17 3.91 -11.20
N TRP A 107 -7.80 3.00 -10.45
CA TRP A 107 -7.85 3.09 -8.99
C TRP A 107 -6.46 2.92 -8.37
N CYS A 108 -5.67 1.95 -8.85
CA CYS A 108 -4.26 1.85 -8.46
C CYS A 108 -3.53 3.17 -8.73
N ALA A 109 -3.51 3.62 -9.99
CA ALA A 109 -2.76 4.81 -10.41
C ALA A 109 -3.14 6.10 -9.65
N ASN A 110 -4.44 6.36 -9.50
CA ASN A 110 -4.95 7.67 -9.09
C ASN A 110 -5.37 7.75 -7.61
N SER A 111 -5.41 6.64 -6.88
CA SER A 111 -5.77 6.62 -5.45
C SER A 111 -5.11 5.44 -4.69
N PRO A 112 -3.76 5.35 -4.69
CA PRO A 112 -3.02 4.21 -4.13
C PRO A 112 -3.17 4.03 -2.61
N THR A 113 -3.70 5.02 -1.88
CA THR A 113 -4.04 4.91 -0.45
C THR A 113 -5.36 4.17 -0.19
N THR A 114 -6.30 4.19 -1.15
CA THR A 114 -7.55 3.41 -1.08
C THR A 114 -7.54 2.19 -1.99
N ALA A 115 -6.56 2.04 -2.88
CA ALA A 115 -6.42 0.87 -3.75
C ALA A 115 -5.86 -0.35 -2.99
N THR A 116 -6.60 -0.84 -1.99
CA THR A 116 -6.25 -1.99 -1.14
C THR A 116 -7.35 -3.05 -1.11
N PHE A 117 -7.01 -4.28 -0.76
CA PHE A 117 -7.96 -5.41 -0.71
C PHE A 117 -9.12 -5.13 0.26
N ALA A 118 -8.84 -4.63 1.47
CA ALA A 118 -9.88 -4.25 2.43
C ALA A 118 -10.83 -3.14 1.93
N HIS A 119 -10.34 -2.21 1.10
CA HIS A 119 -11.19 -1.20 0.48
C HIS A 119 -12.04 -1.76 -0.67
N LEU A 120 -11.54 -2.75 -1.42
CA LEU A 120 -12.33 -3.48 -2.42
C LEU A 120 -13.50 -4.21 -1.76
N GLU A 121 -13.26 -5.00 -0.71
CA GLU A 121 -14.33 -5.67 0.04
C GLU A 121 -15.35 -4.67 0.59
N LYS A 122 -14.86 -3.59 1.22
CA LYS A 122 -15.71 -2.50 1.75
C LYS A 122 -16.60 -1.88 0.67
N TYR A 123 -16.04 -1.59 -0.51
CA TYR A 123 -16.81 -0.98 -1.60
C TYR A 123 -17.76 -1.97 -2.27
N LEU A 124 -17.37 -3.25 -2.40
CA LEU A 124 -18.27 -4.32 -2.85
C LEU A 124 -19.47 -4.47 -1.90
N GLY A 125 -19.25 -4.39 -0.58
CA GLY A 125 -20.32 -4.37 0.41
C GLY A 125 -21.27 -3.18 0.28
N VAL A 126 -20.74 -1.96 0.07
CA VAL A 126 -21.54 -0.73 -0.13
C VAL A 126 -22.37 -0.73 -1.43
N ILE A 127 -21.99 -1.56 -2.41
CA ILE A 127 -22.80 -1.80 -3.63
C ILE A 127 -23.61 -3.12 -3.56
N ASP A 128 -23.83 -3.67 -2.37
CA ASP A 128 -24.55 -4.91 -2.11
C ASP A 128 -24.05 -6.10 -2.99
N ARG A 129 -22.74 -6.19 -3.23
CA ARG A 129 -22.11 -7.30 -3.96
C ARG A 129 -21.31 -8.23 -3.02
N TRP A 130 -21.93 -8.57 -1.88
CA TRP A 130 -21.41 -9.58 -0.95
C TRP A 130 -21.18 -10.94 -1.62
N ASP A 131 -21.98 -11.28 -2.65
CA ASP A 131 -21.76 -12.46 -3.50
C ASP A 131 -20.38 -12.45 -4.17
N VAL A 132 -19.86 -11.27 -4.51
CA VAL A 132 -18.52 -11.11 -5.11
C VAL A 132 -17.44 -11.20 -4.04
N CYS A 133 -17.67 -10.66 -2.84
CA CYS A 133 -16.73 -10.81 -1.71
C CYS A 133 -16.50 -12.30 -1.39
N ASP A 134 -17.58 -13.06 -1.20
CA ASP A 134 -17.53 -14.49 -0.92
C ASP A 134 -16.86 -15.26 -2.06
N ASP A 135 -17.24 -14.99 -3.31
CA ASP A 135 -16.63 -15.63 -4.49
C ASP A 135 -15.13 -15.37 -4.58
N ILE A 136 -14.63 -14.16 -4.30
CA ILE A 136 -13.20 -13.82 -4.46
C ILE A 136 -12.34 -14.05 -3.22
N TYR A 137 -12.93 -14.41 -2.06
CA TYR A 137 -12.19 -14.45 -0.79
C TYR A 137 -10.93 -15.32 -0.83
N ASP A 138 -11.05 -16.57 -1.30
CA ASP A 138 -9.90 -17.48 -1.45
C ASP A 138 -8.83 -16.96 -2.43
N ASN A 139 -9.24 -16.17 -3.43
CA ASN A 139 -8.33 -15.53 -4.36
C ASN A 139 -7.56 -14.38 -3.70
N LEU A 140 -8.22 -13.55 -2.88
CA LEU A 140 -7.56 -12.51 -2.09
C LEU A 140 -6.61 -13.11 -1.03
N VAL A 141 -7.00 -14.22 -0.42
CA VAL A 141 -6.15 -14.99 0.52
C VAL A 141 -4.85 -15.46 -0.15
N GLU A 142 -4.94 -16.08 -1.33
CA GLU A 142 -3.75 -16.64 -2.00
C GLU A 142 -2.87 -15.57 -2.68
N ASP A 143 -3.48 -14.50 -3.21
CA ASP A 143 -2.75 -13.32 -3.69
C ASP A 143 -2.00 -12.63 -2.52
N THR A 144 -2.61 -12.54 -1.33
CA THR A 144 -1.98 -12.00 -0.12
C THR A 144 -0.80 -12.86 0.34
N ARG A 145 -0.93 -14.19 0.36
CA ARG A 145 0.21 -15.11 0.62
C ARG A 145 1.31 -14.95 -0.42
N THR A 146 0.95 -14.83 -1.69
CA THR A 146 1.89 -14.63 -2.80
C THR A 146 2.63 -13.29 -2.67
N PHE A 147 1.95 -12.23 -2.22
CA PHE A 147 2.56 -10.95 -1.86
C PHE A 147 3.56 -11.13 -0.72
N HIS A 148 3.15 -11.60 0.46
CA HIS A 148 4.05 -11.79 1.60
C HIS A 148 5.24 -12.72 1.30
N ARG A 149 5.07 -13.78 0.50
CA ARG A 149 6.18 -14.64 0.07
C ARG A 149 7.17 -13.90 -0.83
N LYS A 150 6.70 -13.12 -1.81
CA LYS A 150 7.57 -12.26 -2.62
C LYS A 150 8.34 -11.27 -1.74
N ASN A 151 7.67 -10.74 -0.71
CA ASN A 151 8.28 -9.81 0.23
C ASN A 151 9.44 -10.45 1.01
N GLN A 152 9.18 -11.57 1.68
CA GLN A 152 10.21 -12.31 2.41
C GLN A 152 11.36 -12.78 1.52
N GLN A 153 11.07 -13.18 0.27
CA GLN A 153 12.11 -13.58 -0.68
C GLN A 153 13.03 -12.41 -1.06
N ILE A 154 12.47 -11.24 -1.37
CA ILE A 154 13.27 -10.03 -1.69
C ILE A 154 14.08 -9.58 -0.48
N GLU A 155 13.47 -9.54 0.71
CA GLU A 155 14.17 -9.24 1.98
C GLU A 155 15.35 -10.21 2.23
N SER A 156 15.18 -11.51 1.97
CA SER A 156 16.25 -12.51 2.15
C SER A 156 17.37 -12.44 1.11
N SER A 157 17.10 -11.98 -0.12
CA SER A 157 18.11 -11.88 -1.18
C SER A 157 19.11 -10.75 -0.94
N LEU A 158 18.68 -9.68 -0.27
CA LEU A 158 19.51 -8.50 0.01
C LEU A 158 20.68 -8.80 0.96
N ASP A 159 20.55 -9.82 1.82
CA ASP A 159 21.57 -10.21 2.81
C ASP A 159 22.69 -11.10 2.21
N THR A 160 22.54 -11.57 0.96
CA THR A 160 23.50 -12.49 0.30
C THR A 160 24.13 -11.95 -0.99
N GLY A 161 23.53 -10.95 -1.65
CA GLY A 161 24.18 -10.18 -2.73
C GLY A 161 24.32 -10.86 -4.10
N GLU A 162 23.87 -12.11 -4.27
CA GLU A 162 23.92 -12.83 -5.55
C GLU A 162 22.62 -12.72 -6.34
N PHE A 163 22.52 -11.72 -7.22
CA PHE A 163 21.35 -11.53 -8.09
C PHE A 163 21.47 -12.40 -9.36
N SER A 164 21.06 -13.67 -9.28
CA SER A 164 20.90 -14.53 -10.46
C SER A 164 19.61 -15.36 -10.38
N GLY A 165 18.76 -15.25 -11.41
CA GLY A 165 17.47 -15.91 -11.47
C GLY A 165 16.60 -15.34 -12.59
N GLU A 166 16.57 -16.04 -13.73
CA GLU A 166 15.57 -15.78 -14.77
C GLU A 166 14.18 -16.16 -14.24
N VAL A 167 13.24 -15.22 -14.20
CA VAL A 167 11.85 -15.47 -13.81
C VAL A 167 10.95 -15.17 -15.00
N ASP A 168 10.49 -16.23 -15.66
CA ASP A 168 9.61 -16.15 -16.83
C ASP A 168 8.22 -15.62 -16.44
N VAL A 169 7.99 -14.32 -16.66
CA VAL A 169 6.71 -13.64 -16.40
C VAL A 169 6.41 -12.65 -17.53
N GLU A 170 5.84 -13.13 -18.63
CA GLU A 170 5.15 -12.26 -19.59
C GLU A 170 4.06 -11.46 -18.86
N PHE A 171 4.21 -10.14 -18.69
CA PHE A 171 3.09 -9.24 -18.37
C PHE A 171 3.38 -7.77 -18.70
N GLY A 172 2.32 -6.97 -18.80
CA GLY A 172 2.42 -5.56 -19.18
C GLY A 172 2.93 -4.67 -18.05
N TYR A 173 4.00 -3.92 -18.35
CA TYR A 173 4.52 -2.78 -17.59
C TYR A 173 4.94 -3.06 -16.13
N GLY A 174 6.18 -3.56 -15.94
CA GLY A 174 6.84 -3.60 -14.63
C GLY A 174 7.57 -4.91 -14.29
N THR A 175 8.22 -5.56 -15.26
CA THR A 175 8.94 -6.83 -15.04
C THR A 175 10.38 -6.67 -14.55
N ASP A 176 10.96 -5.47 -14.65
CA ASP A 176 12.23 -5.12 -14.01
C ASP A 176 11.92 -4.51 -12.62
N PRO A 177 12.39 -5.10 -11.50
CA PRO A 177 12.11 -4.60 -10.16
C PRO A 177 12.70 -3.20 -9.90
N ASN A 178 13.62 -2.74 -10.75
CA ASN A 178 14.24 -1.42 -10.64
C ASN A 178 13.40 -0.31 -11.34
N ILE A 179 12.31 -0.66 -12.05
CA ILE A 179 11.34 0.30 -12.59
C ILE A 179 10.39 0.73 -11.46
N LEU A 180 10.68 1.90 -10.87
CA LEU A 180 9.99 2.39 -9.67
C LEU A 180 9.24 3.70 -9.92
N THR A 181 9.58 4.44 -10.98
CA THR A 181 8.95 5.71 -11.33
C THR A 181 8.27 5.70 -12.70
N THR A 182 7.34 6.64 -12.90
CA THR A 182 6.69 6.87 -14.20
C THR A 182 7.71 7.21 -15.30
N ASP A 183 8.79 7.90 -14.97
CA ASP A 183 9.92 8.12 -15.88
C ASP A 183 10.61 6.83 -16.27
N ASP A 184 10.85 5.90 -15.34
CA ASP A 184 11.51 4.62 -15.62
C ASP A 184 10.75 3.85 -16.72
N VAL A 185 9.41 3.82 -16.63
CA VAL A 185 8.55 3.23 -17.68
C VAL A 185 8.71 3.94 -19.02
N ILE A 186 8.78 5.28 -19.03
CA ILE A 186 8.94 6.09 -20.24
C ILE A 186 10.34 5.92 -20.86
N ARG A 187 11.38 5.72 -20.04
CA ARG A 187 12.78 5.52 -20.49
C ARG A 187 13.03 4.09 -20.95
N ALA A 188 12.55 3.09 -20.22
CA ALA A 188 12.63 1.68 -20.62
C ALA A 188 11.96 1.45 -21.99
N LYS A 189 10.77 2.03 -22.22
CA LYS A 189 10.09 2.02 -23.54
C LYS A 189 10.89 2.64 -24.70
N LYS A 190 11.93 3.40 -24.41
CA LYS A 190 12.82 4.07 -25.37
C LYS A 190 14.22 3.42 -25.45
N GLY A 191 14.45 2.31 -24.75
CA GLY A 191 15.78 1.70 -24.62
C GLY A 191 16.79 2.58 -23.86
N LEU A 192 16.31 3.51 -23.04
CA LEU A 192 17.13 4.41 -22.23
C LEU A 192 17.28 3.84 -20.81
N PRO A 193 18.39 4.11 -20.10
CA PRO A 193 18.57 3.69 -18.71
C PRO A 193 17.53 4.33 -17.77
N LEU A 194 17.36 3.73 -16.60
CA LEU A 194 16.47 4.21 -15.53
C LEU A 194 16.74 5.68 -15.16
N GLN A 195 15.72 6.38 -14.67
CA GLN A 195 15.82 7.79 -14.31
C GLN A 195 16.69 7.97 -13.06
N ARG A 196 17.62 8.94 -13.13
CA ARG A 196 18.33 9.49 -11.97
C ARG A 196 17.77 10.87 -11.66
N TYR A 197 17.67 11.19 -10.39
CA TYR A 197 17.11 12.44 -9.87
C TYR A 197 18.19 13.22 -9.14
N ASP A 198 18.05 14.54 -9.07
CA ASP A 198 18.95 15.37 -8.28
C ASP A 198 18.62 15.24 -6.78
N ALA A 199 17.34 15.20 -6.42
CA ALA A 199 16.93 14.87 -5.06
C ALA A 199 15.59 14.13 -4.98
N PHE A 200 15.43 13.31 -3.95
CA PHE A 200 14.12 12.88 -3.48
C PHE A 200 13.62 13.85 -2.39
N VAL A 201 12.31 14.12 -2.33
CA VAL A 201 11.70 14.99 -1.30
C VAL A 201 10.79 14.20 -0.37
N LEU A 202 11.05 14.27 0.93
CA LEU A 202 10.27 13.68 2.01
C LEU A 202 9.48 14.76 2.76
N TYR A 203 8.19 14.53 2.97
CA TYR A 203 7.22 15.48 3.53
C TYR A 203 5.99 14.74 4.08
N ALA A 204 5.20 15.39 4.94
CA ALA A 204 3.87 14.90 5.30
C ALA A 204 2.82 15.39 4.31
N ASP A 205 1.71 14.67 4.17
CA ASP A 205 0.63 14.97 3.22
C ASP A 205 0.06 16.40 3.42
N ALA A 206 0.08 16.90 4.66
CA ALA A 206 -0.32 18.27 5.01
C ALA A 206 0.61 19.35 4.43
N ASP A 207 1.86 19.00 4.09
CA ASP A 207 2.90 19.91 3.61
C ASP A 207 2.95 20.01 2.07
N LEU A 208 2.13 19.22 1.35
CA LEU A 208 2.15 19.09 -0.12
C LEU A 208 2.05 20.44 -0.86
N THR A 209 1.36 21.43 -0.30
CA THR A 209 1.29 22.79 -0.84
C THR A 209 2.67 23.47 -0.88
N TYR A 210 3.45 23.35 0.20
CA TYR A 210 4.80 23.91 0.29
C TYR A 210 5.80 23.12 -0.57
N VAL A 211 5.62 21.79 -0.65
CA VAL A 211 6.37 20.91 -1.55
C VAL A 211 6.19 21.35 -3.00
N THR A 212 4.96 21.62 -3.42
CA THR A 212 4.62 22.04 -4.79
C THR A 212 5.28 23.39 -5.13
N GLU A 213 5.22 24.36 -4.21
CA GLU A 213 5.90 25.66 -4.38
C GLU A 213 7.43 25.51 -4.48
N MET A 214 8.01 24.58 -3.71
CA MET A 214 9.45 24.27 -3.77
C MET A 214 9.84 23.61 -5.10
N LEU A 215 9.03 22.66 -5.60
CA LEU A 215 9.24 21.98 -6.88
C LEU A 215 9.28 23.00 -8.03
N THR A 216 8.25 23.85 -8.16
CA THR A 216 8.21 24.93 -9.16
C THR A 216 9.47 25.81 -9.10
N LYS A 217 9.98 26.15 -7.91
CA LYS A 217 11.17 27.00 -7.75
C LYS A 217 12.50 26.32 -8.13
N LEU A 218 12.57 25.00 -8.10
CA LEU A 218 13.80 24.22 -8.34
C LEU A 218 13.83 23.53 -9.72
N GLU A 219 12.67 23.11 -10.22
CA GLU A 219 12.51 22.44 -11.52
C GLU A 219 12.30 23.46 -12.66
N ASP A 220 11.45 24.48 -12.48
CA ASP A 220 11.15 25.45 -13.55
C ASP A 220 12.20 26.58 -13.69
N ASN A 221 13.07 26.78 -12.69
CA ASN A 221 14.14 27.77 -12.80
C ASN A 221 15.34 27.22 -13.60
N THR A 222 15.57 27.80 -14.78
CA THR A 222 16.65 27.45 -15.71
C THR A 222 18.07 27.65 -15.17
N GLU A 223 18.26 28.40 -14.08
CA GLU A 223 19.55 28.54 -13.39
C GLU A 223 19.92 27.29 -12.58
N TYR A 224 18.92 26.53 -12.11
CA TYR A 224 19.11 25.36 -11.25
C TYR A 224 18.78 24.05 -11.97
N ASN A 225 17.63 24.01 -12.68
CA ASN A 225 17.19 22.89 -13.53
C ASN A 225 17.34 21.51 -12.83
N PHE A 226 16.89 21.43 -11.56
CA PHE A 226 16.87 20.16 -10.83
C PHE A 226 15.78 19.26 -11.39
N LYS A 227 16.01 17.94 -11.40
CA LYS A 227 14.94 16.95 -11.55
C LYS A 227 14.66 16.30 -10.20
N LEU A 228 13.53 16.61 -9.59
CA LEU A 228 13.15 16.11 -8.26
C LEU A 228 12.26 14.86 -8.38
N CYS A 229 12.21 14.08 -7.30
CA CYS A 229 11.33 12.92 -7.17
C CYS A 229 10.48 13.05 -5.91
N ILE A 230 9.15 12.90 -6.04
CA ILE A 230 8.20 12.93 -4.92
C ILE A 230 7.25 11.73 -4.93
N LYS A 231 6.83 11.30 -3.74
CA LYS A 231 6.04 10.07 -3.56
C LYS A 231 4.67 10.08 -4.25
N ASP A 232 4.05 11.26 -4.41
CA ASP A 232 2.68 11.40 -4.92
C ASP A 232 2.60 11.73 -6.42
N ARG A 233 3.76 11.95 -7.08
CA ARG A 233 3.86 12.28 -8.52
C ARG A 233 4.62 11.22 -9.31
N ASP A 234 5.78 10.83 -8.80
CA ASP A 234 6.81 10.17 -9.60
C ASP A 234 6.82 8.65 -9.38
N LEU A 235 6.58 8.19 -8.16
CA LEU A 235 6.51 6.76 -7.81
C LEU A 235 5.33 6.07 -8.52
N LEU A 236 5.57 4.86 -9.00
CA LEU A 236 4.51 4.02 -9.57
C LEU A 236 3.57 3.52 -8.47
N ALA A 237 2.27 3.65 -8.71
CA ALA A 237 1.27 3.08 -7.83
C ALA A 237 1.38 1.55 -7.77
N GLY A 238 1.27 1.00 -6.56
CA GLY A 238 1.32 -0.44 -6.36
C GLY A 238 2.72 -1.05 -6.46
N VAL A 239 3.78 -0.23 -6.46
CA VAL A 239 5.13 -0.64 -6.04
C VAL A 239 5.00 -1.32 -4.67
N ALA A 240 5.15 -2.64 -4.67
CA ALA A 240 5.45 -3.39 -3.46
C ALA A 240 6.73 -2.78 -2.85
N PHE A 241 6.87 -2.81 -1.52
CA PHE A 241 8.02 -2.19 -0.84
C PHE A 241 8.09 -0.66 -0.98
N LYS A 242 7.00 0.06 -0.69
CA LYS A 242 7.00 1.53 -0.46
C LYS A 242 8.19 2.05 0.38
N HIS A 243 8.78 1.20 1.20
CA HIS A 243 9.98 1.48 1.99
C HIS A 243 11.28 0.98 1.32
N VAL A 244 11.46 -0.33 1.07
CA VAL A 244 12.73 -0.87 0.52
C VAL A 244 13.04 -0.34 -0.89
N ALA A 245 12.06 -0.35 -1.80
CA ALA A 245 12.26 0.16 -3.15
C ALA A 245 12.50 1.67 -3.16
N LEU A 246 11.90 2.41 -2.23
CA LEU A 246 12.13 3.84 -2.05
C LEU A 246 13.54 4.12 -1.47
N THR A 247 14.01 3.32 -0.53
CA THR A 247 15.41 3.34 -0.06
C THR A 247 16.37 3.13 -1.24
N GLN A 248 16.16 2.09 -2.06
CA GLN A 248 16.99 1.85 -3.25
C GLN A 248 16.96 3.03 -4.25
N LEU A 249 15.77 3.59 -4.52
CA LEU A 249 15.61 4.77 -5.37
C LEU A 249 16.39 6.00 -4.84
N ILE A 250 16.39 6.20 -3.52
CA ILE A 250 17.11 7.30 -2.87
C ILE A 250 18.63 7.06 -2.96
N GLU A 251 19.10 5.88 -2.56
CA GLU A 251 20.53 5.57 -2.44
C GLU A 251 21.23 5.42 -3.80
N GLU A 252 20.62 4.69 -4.75
CA GLU A 252 21.27 4.41 -6.02
C GLU A 252 21.07 5.51 -7.06
N ARG A 253 19.94 6.24 -6.98
CA ARG A 253 19.43 7.07 -8.09
C ARG A 253 19.16 8.54 -7.76
N CYS A 254 19.23 8.97 -6.50
CA CYS A 254 19.15 10.39 -6.10
C CYS A 254 20.51 10.90 -5.60
N LYS A 255 20.83 12.19 -5.78
CA LYS A 255 22.08 12.78 -5.25
C LYS A 255 21.91 13.34 -3.84
N TYR A 256 20.72 13.81 -3.52
CA TYR A 256 20.36 14.42 -2.24
C TYR A 256 19.01 13.88 -1.73
N LEU A 257 18.79 14.03 -0.43
CA LEU A 257 17.52 13.76 0.23
C LEU A 257 17.06 15.05 0.93
N ILE A 258 15.98 15.66 0.43
CA ILE A 258 15.40 16.88 0.99
C ILE A 258 14.28 16.47 1.94
N VAL A 259 14.36 16.88 3.22
CA VAL A 259 13.37 16.54 4.24
C VAL A 259 12.68 17.79 4.75
N ILE A 260 11.36 17.87 4.59
CA ILE A 260 10.52 18.98 5.05
C ILE A 260 10.04 18.65 6.47
N LEU A 261 10.81 19.12 7.45
CA LEU A 261 10.60 18.84 8.87
C LEU A 261 9.54 19.77 9.48
N THR A 262 8.28 19.33 9.46
CA THR A 262 7.15 19.99 10.13
C THR A 262 6.66 19.19 11.34
N ASN A 263 5.80 19.79 12.18
CA ASN A 263 5.11 19.05 13.23
C ASN A 263 4.23 17.93 12.67
N ALA A 264 3.69 18.07 11.45
CA ALA A 264 2.96 17.01 10.76
C ALA A 264 3.90 15.88 10.33
N PHE A 265 5.10 16.20 9.85
CA PHE A 265 6.13 15.22 9.53
C PHE A 265 6.52 14.38 10.74
N LEU A 266 6.83 15.03 11.87
CA LEU A 266 7.27 14.38 13.11
C LEU A 266 6.15 13.61 13.84
N SER A 267 4.88 13.91 13.58
CA SER A 267 3.73 13.26 14.23
C SER A 267 3.15 12.09 13.43
N SER A 268 3.55 11.90 12.17
CA SER A 268 3.03 10.83 11.32
C SER A 268 3.71 9.49 11.60
N ALA A 269 2.91 8.46 11.92
CA ALA A 269 3.42 7.10 12.10
C ALA A 269 4.02 6.53 10.80
N GLU A 270 3.50 6.90 9.63
CA GLU A 270 4.03 6.48 8.32
C GLU A 270 5.41 7.09 8.07
N ASN A 271 5.65 8.32 8.53
CA ASN A 271 6.93 9.00 8.37
C ASN A 271 8.00 8.51 9.36
N LYS A 272 7.64 7.68 10.35
CA LYS A 272 8.62 7.13 11.29
C LYS A 272 9.71 6.34 10.56
N PHE A 273 9.37 5.55 9.54
CA PHE A 273 10.36 4.87 8.71
C PHE A 273 11.38 5.85 8.12
N PHE A 274 10.94 7.02 7.65
CA PHE A 274 11.83 8.03 7.08
C PHE A 274 12.71 8.69 8.13
N VAL A 275 12.22 8.88 9.36
CA VAL A 275 13.03 9.34 10.51
C VAL A 275 14.09 8.29 10.88
N ASP A 276 13.72 7.02 10.98
CA ASP A 276 14.63 5.93 11.31
C ASP A 276 15.69 5.73 10.18
N PHE A 277 15.28 5.83 8.90
CA PHE A 277 16.15 5.74 7.72
C PHE A 277 17.12 6.93 7.58
N THR A 278 16.64 8.17 7.79
CA THR A 278 17.51 9.36 7.75
C THR A 278 18.54 9.35 8.87
N GLN A 279 18.19 8.84 10.06
CA GLN A 279 19.16 8.60 11.14
C GLN A 279 20.22 7.56 10.74
N ALA A 280 19.83 6.47 10.08
CA ALA A 280 20.76 5.45 9.61
C ALA A 280 21.77 6.01 8.58
N LEU A 281 21.30 6.73 7.56
CA LEU A 281 22.16 7.41 6.57
C LEU A 281 23.14 8.40 7.21
N GLN A 282 22.69 9.14 8.23
CA GLN A 282 23.51 10.12 8.95
C GLN A 282 24.58 9.47 9.85
N ILE A 283 24.43 8.21 10.23
CA ILE A 283 25.45 7.43 10.95
C ILE A 283 26.49 6.83 10.00
N GLY A 284 26.10 6.48 8.76
CA GLY A 284 26.99 5.89 7.76
C GLY A 284 28.01 6.83 7.09
N THR A 285 28.13 8.08 7.55
CA THR A 285 28.88 9.16 6.87
C THR A 285 29.82 9.95 7.80
N SER A 286 30.40 9.29 8.81
CA SER A 286 31.45 9.82 9.72
C SER A 286 32.77 9.07 9.62
#